data_AF-A0AAE3A3W2-F1
#
_entry.id   AF-A0AAE3A3W2-F1
#
_cell.length_a   1.000
_cell.length_b   1.000
_cell.length_c   1.000
_cell.angle_alpha   90.00
_cell.angle_beta   90.00
_cell.angle_gamma   90.00
#
_symmetry.space_group_name_H-M   'P 1'
#
loop_
_entity.id
_entity.type
_entity.pdbx_description
1 polymer ?
#
loop_
_entity_poly.entity_id
_entity_poly.type
_entity_poly.pdbx_seq_one_letter_code
_entity_poly.pdbx_strand_id
1 'polypeptide(L)'
;MKVVGIIAEYNPFHKGHQFHLSRARELSGADYVIVVMSGNYVQRGTPAMFDKYTRAEAALRSGADLVLELPVPVATGSAEYFASGAVKMLADTGIVTDLCFGSECGSLMDLQKLADILAEEPEEYQILLRKYLKEGMSFPAARAHAVKDYAPDLASDLLDAPNNLLGLEYLKALKRLHSTILPHTIQREGNAYHDTTVTDGRSASASGIRDSLMKSQGVFTDRILQQLPFPELYKDYEGLSPVSENSFSLPLLQKLRALQDQPLEQYFGVSAELSNRIWNRLDEFSSFSGFTDLLKTRELTRTSVSRALLHVLLDVREYKPASVFRVLGFRKSSAILLKELSAHGNLPVITSLSQAGIPPKELYADHLYESVRSLLHGRPFQNEYRRKMLVI
;
A
#
# COMPACT_ATOMS: atom_id res chain seq x y z
N MET A 1 9.82 12.68 -23.53
CA MET A 1 8.65 12.10 -22.83
C MET A 1 8.90 12.24 -21.35
N LYS A 2 7.99 12.89 -20.63
CA LYS A 2 8.05 13.06 -19.18
C LYS A 2 6.96 12.21 -18.53
N VAL A 3 7.31 11.40 -17.54
CA VAL A 3 6.40 10.41 -16.95
C VAL A 3 6.47 10.52 -15.43
N VAL A 4 5.33 10.82 -14.82
CA VAL A 4 5.22 10.84 -13.36
C VAL A 4 4.70 9.50 -12.84
N GLY A 5 5.45 8.92 -11.91
CA GLY A 5 5.08 7.75 -11.14
C GLY A 5 4.27 8.14 -9.90
N ILE A 6 3.27 7.33 -9.58
CA ILE A 6 2.50 7.40 -8.32
C ILE A 6 2.46 6.01 -7.71
N ILE A 7 2.66 5.93 -6.39
CA ILE A 7 2.54 4.70 -5.62
C ILE A 7 1.24 4.76 -4.83
N ALA A 8 0.36 3.76 -4.98
CA ALA A 8 -0.99 3.84 -4.42
C ALA A 8 -1.60 2.49 -3.99
N GLU A 9 -2.64 2.58 -3.17
CA GLU A 9 -3.50 1.44 -2.82
C GLU A 9 -4.94 1.62 -3.32
N TYR A 10 -5.42 2.86 -3.42
CA TYR A 10 -6.78 3.21 -3.86
C TYR A 10 -7.90 2.38 -3.22
N ASN A 11 -7.91 2.28 -1.88
CA ASN A 11 -8.81 1.38 -1.15
C ASN A 11 -9.92 2.12 -0.33
N PRO A 12 -10.99 2.67 -0.94
CA PRO A 12 -11.27 2.76 -2.39
C PRO A 12 -10.61 3.97 -3.06
N PHE A 13 -10.74 4.04 -4.39
CA PHE A 13 -10.45 5.25 -5.15
C PHE A 13 -11.49 6.32 -4.84
N HIS A 14 -11.07 7.57 -4.59
CA HIS A 14 -11.94 8.66 -4.14
C HIS A 14 -11.47 10.02 -4.70
N LYS A 15 -12.26 11.08 -4.52
CA LYS A 15 -11.98 12.43 -5.06
C LYS A 15 -10.59 12.97 -4.71
N GLY A 16 -10.12 12.79 -3.47
CA GLY A 16 -8.74 13.11 -3.10
C GLY A 16 -7.65 12.41 -3.94
N HIS A 17 -7.87 11.16 -4.36
CA HIS A 17 -6.94 10.46 -5.26
C HIS A 17 -6.98 11.02 -6.69
N GLN A 18 -8.17 11.38 -7.18
CA GLN A 18 -8.34 12.04 -8.48
C GLN A 18 -7.60 13.39 -8.50
N PHE A 19 -7.77 14.18 -7.44
CA PHE A 19 -7.04 15.45 -7.26
C PHE A 19 -5.52 15.23 -7.22
N HIS A 20 -5.05 14.21 -6.50
CA HIS A 20 -3.62 13.88 -6.47
C HIS A 20 -3.09 13.52 -7.86
N LEU A 21 -3.82 12.72 -8.66
CA LEU A 21 -3.44 12.37 -10.03
C LEU A 21 -3.34 13.61 -10.94
N SER A 22 -4.34 14.48 -10.91
CA SER A 22 -4.33 15.70 -11.73
C SER A 22 -3.20 16.64 -11.32
N ARG A 23 -3.02 16.85 -10.01
CA ARG A 23 -2.01 17.76 -9.50
C ARG A 23 -0.59 17.23 -9.70
N ALA A 24 -0.38 15.91 -9.61
CA ALA A 24 0.91 15.29 -9.90
C ALA A 24 1.32 15.52 -11.35
N ARG A 25 0.38 15.38 -12.29
CA ARG A 25 0.61 15.66 -13.71
C ARG A 25 0.97 17.14 -13.94
N GLU A 26 0.22 18.07 -13.33
CA GLU A 26 0.47 19.50 -13.46
C GLU A 26 1.84 19.92 -12.90
N LEU A 27 2.17 19.49 -11.66
CA LEU A 27 3.41 19.85 -10.97
C LEU A 27 4.65 19.31 -11.69
N SER A 28 4.57 18.08 -12.18
CA SER A 28 5.66 17.47 -12.94
C SER A 28 5.69 17.98 -14.39
N GLY A 29 4.58 18.48 -14.95
CA GLY A 29 4.48 18.71 -16.39
C GLY A 29 4.60 17.42 -17.21
N ALA A 30 4.13 16.29 -16.65
CA ALA A 30 4.28 14.98 -17.27
C ALA A 30 3.29 14.75 -18.42
N ASP A 31 3.80 14.17 -19.50
CA ASP A 31 3.00 13.67 -20.64
C ASP A 31 2.13 12.48 -20.21
N TYR A 32 2.66 11.64 -19.31
CA TYR A 32 2.00 10.42 -18.85
C TYR A 32 2.08 10.21 -17.34
N VAL A 33 1.09 9.50 -16.79
CA VAL A 33 1.00 9.11 -15.38
C VAL A 33 0.99 7.59 -15.27
N ILE A 34 2.01 7.02 -14.62
CA ILE A 34 2.07 5.59 -14.29
C ILE A 34 1.76 5.41 -12.81
N VAL A 35 0.82 4.51 -12.50
CA VAL A 35 0.51 4.13 -11.12
C VAL A 35 1.06 2.73 -10.84
N VAL A 36 1.91 2.60 -9.82
CA VAL A 36 2.26 1.33 -9.20
C VAL A 36 1.30 1.12 -8.03
N MET A 37 0.38 0.17 -8.19
CA MET A 37 -0.74 -0.02 -7.27
C MET A 37 -0.64 -1.37 -6.53
N SER A 38 -0.85 -1.35 -5.22
CA SER A 38 -1.08 -2.59 -4.46
C SER A 38 -2.17 -3.44 -5.11
N GLY A 39 -1.89 -4.74 -5.26
CA GLY A 39 -2.86 -5.74 -5.71
C GLY A 39 -3.96 -5.96 -4.68
N ASN A 40 -4.46 -7.18 -4.55
CA ASN A 40 -5.60 -7.49 -3.69
C ASN A 40 -5.35 -7.35 -2.17
N TYR A 41 -4.11 -7.07 -1.76
CA TYR A 41 -3.69 -6.87 -0.38
C TYR A 41 -2.85 -5.59 -0.26
N VAL A 42 -2.99 -4.89 0.86
CA VAL A 42 -2.45 -3.54 1.07
C VAL A 42 -1.41 -3.50 2.21
N GLN A 43 -0.64 -2.43 2.31
CA GLN A 43 0.52 -2.24 3.21
C GLN A 43 0.16 -2.36 4.69
N ARG A 44 -1.10 -2.10 5.02
CA ARG A 44 -1.64 -2.25 6.36
C ARG A 44 -1.78 -3.71 6.79
N GLY A 45 -1.48 -4.67 5.91
CA GLY A 45 -1.58 -6.09 6.18
C GLY A 45 -3.02 -6.58 6.16
N THR A 46 -3.83 -6.04 5.24
CA THR A 46 -5.25 -6.38 5.08
C THR A 46 -5.59 -6.58 3.60
N PRO A 47 -6.69 -7.28 3.27
CA PRO A 47 -7.23 -7.29 1.92
C PRO A 47 -7.74 -5.90 1.50
N ALA A 48 -7.71 -5.61 0.21
CA ALA A 48 -8.41 -4.46 -0.36
C ALA A 48 -9.94 -4.71 -0.32
N MET A 49 -10.72 -3.67 -0.02
CA MET A 49 -12.18 -3.76 0.05
C MET A 49 -12.80 -4.06 -1.33
N PHE A 50 -12.16 -3.55 -2.38
CA PHE A 50 -12.52 -3.76 -3.78
C PHE A 50 -11.37 -4.42 -4.52
N ASP A 51 -11.70 -5.26 -5.50
CA ASP A 51 -10.68 -5.99 -6.25
C ASP A 51 -9.79 -5.01 -7.04
N LYS A 52 -8.57 -5.45 -7.34
CA LYS A 52 -7.58 -4.61 -8.01
C LYS A 52 -8.01 -4.10 -9.38
N TYR A 53 -8.89 -4.78 -10.11
CA TYR A 53 -9.34 -4.31 -11.42
C TYR A 53 -10.33 -3.15 -11.28
N THR A 54 -11.30 -3.23 -10.37
CA THR A 54 -12.21 -2.11 -10.08
C THR A 54 -11.43 -0.85 -9.68
N ARG A 55 -10.41 -1.00 -8.83
CA ARG A 55 -9.54 0.13 -8.40
C ARG A 55 -8.67 0.67 -9.53
N ALA A 56 -8.10 -0.20 -10.37
CA ALA A 56 -7.31 0.19 -11.52
C ALA A 56 -8.16 0.93 -12.56
N GLU A 57 -9.39 0.47 -12.81
CA GLU A 57 -10.32 1.15 -13.73
C GLU A 57 -10.66 2.57 -13.24
N ALA A 58 -10.94 2.74 -11.94
CA ALA A 58 -11.19 4.07 -11.38
C ALA A 58 -9.99 5.01 -11.59
N ALA A 59 -8.77 4.52 -11.37
CA ALA A 59 -7.55 5.30 -11.60
C ALA A 59 -7.37 5.68 -13.08
N LEU A 60 -7.57 4.72 -13.99
CA LEU A 60 -7.48 4.94 -15.44
C LEU A 60 -8.53 5.96 -15.90
N ARG A 61 -9.79 5.85 -15.47
CA ARG A 61 -10.82 6.83 -15.81
C ARG A 61 -10.52 8.22 -15.23
N SER A 62 -9.79 8.30 -14.11
CA SER A 62 -9.41 9.56 -13.45
C SER A 62 -8.13 10.24 -13.97
N GLY A 63 -7.37 9.64 -14.88
CA GLY A 63 -6.21 10.31 -15.50
C GLY A 63 -4.89 9.54 -15.43
N ALA A 64 -4.87 8.35 -14.81
CA ALA A 64 -3.74 7.44 -14.96
C ALA A 64 -3.70 6.88 -16.40
N ASP A 65 -2.50 6.69 -16.94
CA ASP A 65 -2.29 6.16 -18.29
C ASP A 65 -1.94 4.68 -18.30
N LEU A 66 -1.28 4.21 -17.24
CA LEU A 66 -0.87 2.82 -17.04
C LEU A 66 -0.94 2.49 -15.55
N VAL A 67 -1.53 1.35 -15.21
CA VAL A 67 -1.55 0.80 -13.84
C VAL A 67 -0.79 -0.52 -13.81
N LEU A 68 0.28 -0.55 -13.02
CA LEU A 68 1.10 -1.73 -12.76
C LEU A 68 0.79 -2.29 -11.37
N GLU A 69 0.70 -3.61 -11.25
CA GLU A 69 0.50 -4.26 -9.96
C GLU A 69 1.81 -4.38 -9.18
N LEU A 70 1.78 -3.91 -7.94
CA LEU A 70 2.85 -4.13 -6.97
C LEU A 70 2.74 -5.56 -6.39
N PRO A 71 3.81 -6.37 -6.43
CA PRO A 71 3.79 -7.74 -5.91
C PRO A 71 3.43 -7.79 -4.43
N VAL A 72 2.70 -8.84 -4.03
CA VAL A 72 2.22 -9.02 -2.64
C VAL A 72 3.34 -8.85 -1.59
N PRO A 73 4.51 -9.50 -1.69
CA PRO A 73 5.57 -9.37 -0.67
C PRO A 73 6.08 -7.93 -0.46
N VAL A 74 5.95 -7.08 -1.48
CA VAL A 74 6.25 -5.64 -1.40
C VAL A 74 5.03 -4.87 -0.90
N ALA A 75 3.87 -5.12 -1.49
CA ALA A 75 2.62 -4.44 -1.20
C ALA A 75 2.19 -4.60 0.27
N THR A 76 2.56 -5.69 0.93
CA THR A 76 2.25 -5.97 2.34
C THR A 76 3.45 -5.78 3.27
N GLY A 77 4.53 -5.15 2.81
CA GLY A 77 5.71 -4.85 3.62
C GLY A 77 5.51 -3.71 4.64
N SER A 78 6.51 -3.48 5.49
CA SER A 78 6.59 -2.24 6.28
C SER A 78 6.72 -1.02 5.35
N ALA A 79 6.60 0.20 5.88
CA ALA A 79 6.77 1.42 5.08
C ALA A 79 8.07 1.43 4.27
N GLU A 80 9.16 0.97 4.89
CA GLU A 80 10.47 0.84 4.24
C GLU A 80 10.47 -0.17 3.09
N TYR A 81 9.98 -1.40 3.32
CA TYR A 81 9.93 -2.44 2.27
C TYR A 81 8.99 -2.05 1.14
N PHE A 82 7.82 -1.50 1.47
CA PHE A 82 6.83 -1.03 0.52
C PHE A 82 7.41 0.09 -0.36
N ALA A 83 8.01 1.10 0.25
CA ALA A 83 8.63 2.21 -0.47
C ALA A 83 9.82 1.75 -1.32
N SER A 84 10.72 0.94 -0.74
CA SER A 84 11.90 0.42 -1.45
C SER A 84 11.50 -0.35 -2.70
N GLY A 85 10.58 -1.32 -2.59
CA GLY A 85 10.17 -2.13 -3.73
C GLY A 85 9.32 -1.37 -4.75
N ALA A 86 8.46 -0.44 -4.33
CA ALA A 86 7.64 0.36 -5.25
C ALA A 86 8.47 1.42 -6.01
N VAL A 87 9.40 2.11 -5.33
CA VAL A 87 10.33 3.04 -5.98
C VAL A 87 11.28 2.29 -6.90
N LYS A 88 11.78 1.13 -6.47
CA LYS A 88 12.58 0.26 -7.35
C LYS A 88 11.80 -0.14 -8.59
N MET A 89 10.54 -0.55 -8.47
CA MET A 89 9.71 -0.91 -9.61
C MET A 89 9.50 0.27 -10.57
N LEU A 90 9.32 1.50 -10.05
CA LEU A 90 9.25 2.70 -10.90
C LEU A 90 10.58 2.98 -11.62
N ALA A 91 11.72 2.89 -10.92
CA ALA A 91 13.04 3.07 -11.52
C ALA A 91 13.33 2.01 -12.59
N ASP A 92 12.96 0.76 -12.31
CA ASP A 92 13.10 -0.40 -13.21
C ASP A 92 12.33 -0.21 -14.52
N THR A 93 11.29 0.63 -14.57
CA THR A 93 10.57 0.93 -15.82
C THR A 93 11.46 1.62 -16.86
N GLY A 94 12.54 2.29 -16.43
CA GLY A 94 13.44 3.04 -17.31
C GLY A 94 12.84 4.30 -17.95
N ILE A 95 11.54 4.59 -17.73
CA ILE A 95 10.81 5.68 -18.39
C ILE A 95 10.21 6.70 -17.41
N VAL A 96 10.07 6.34 -16.13
CA VAL A 96 9.59 7.25 -15.08
C VAL A 96 10.66 8.29 -14.78
N THR A 97 10.28 9.57 -14.85
CA THR A 97 11.18 10.71 -14.63
C THR A 97 10.91 11.40 -13.30
N ASP A 98 9.68 11.34 -12.81
CA ASP A 98 9.23 12.06 -11.61
C ASP A 98 8.44 11.10 -10.71
N LEU A 99 8.49 11.28 -9.39
CA LEU A 99 7.66 10.58 -8.42
C LEU A 99 6.86 11.61 -7.64
N CYS A 100 5.53 11.47 -7.63
CA CYS A 100 4.68 12.35 -6.83
C CYS A 100 3.96 11.57 -5.74
N PHE A 101 4.02 12.09 -4.51
CA PHE A 101 3.31 11.54 -3.36
C PHE A 101 2.60 12.65 -2.57
N GLY A 102 1.58 12.30 -1.79
CA GLY A 102 0.94 13.23 -0.88
C GLY A 102 1.71 13.31 0.45
N SER A 103 1.75 14.48 1.09
CA SER A 103 2.27 14.64 2.44
C SER A 103 1.42 15.61 3.26
N GLU A 104 1.41 15.46 4.58
CA GLU A 104 0.72 16.40 5.47
C GLU A 104 1.44 17.76 5.51
N CYS A 105 2.77 17.78 5.46
CA CYS A 105 3.55 19.03 5.55
C CYS A 105 3.58 19.83 4.24
N GLY A 106 3.42 19.19 3.08
CA GLY A 106 3.55 19.83 1.77
C GLY A 106 4.96 20.33 1.39
N SER A 107 5.95 20.20 2.28
CA SER A 107 7.32 20.68 2.05
C SER A 107 8.26 19.55 1.63
N LEU A 108 8.59 19.48 0.34
CA LEU A 108 9.59 18.53 -0.15
C LEU A 108 10.97 18.78 0.45
N MET A 109 11.33 20.06 0.64
CA MET A 109 12.62 20.46 1.18
C MET A 109 12.84 19.90 2.59
N ASP A 110 11.85 20.02 3.47
CA ASP A 110 11.96 19.52 4.85
C ASP A 110 11.97 17.99 4.90
N LEU A 111 11.15 17.34 4.07
CA LEU A 111 11.17 15.88 3.94
C LEU A 111 12.51 15.37 3.39
N GLN A 112 13.10 16.06 2.42
CA GLN A 112 14.38 15.66 1.84
C GLN A 112 15.52 15.79 2.86
N LYS A 113 15.61 16.94 3.55
CA LYS A 113 16.57 17.12 4.65
C LYS A 113 16.45 16.02 5.70
N LEU A 114 15.21 15.74 6.14
CA LEU A 114 14.96 14.70 7.13
C LEU A 114 15.32 13.30 6.61
N ALA A 115 14.98 12.98 5.36
CA ALA A 115 15.34 11.72 4.73
C ALA A 115 16.87 11.56 4.61
N ASP A 116 17.61 12.63 4.34
CA ASP A 116 19.07 12.62 4.25
C ASP A 116 19.71 12.29 5.61
N ILE A 117 19.27 12.96 6.68
CA ILE A 117 19.71 12.70 8.05
C ILE A 117 19.46 11.23 8.43
N LEU A 118 18.27 10.73 8.11
CA LEU A 118 17.82 9.38 8.49
C LEU A 118 18.37 8.28 7.57
N ALA A 119 19.00 8.64 6.44
CA ALA A 119 19.66 7.70 5.54
C ALA A 119 21.16 7.61 5.82
N GLU A 120 21.80 8.73 6.11
CA GLU A 120 23.24 8.80 6.39
C GLU A 120 23.58 8.52 7.85
N GLU A 121 22.63 8.81 8.75
CA GLU A 121 22.79 8.77 10.20
C GLU A 121 24.13 9.39 10.67
N PRO A 122 24.31 10.72 10.54
CA PRO A 122 25.54 11.40 10.97
C PRO A 122 25.91 11.09 12.43
N GLU A 123 27.20 11.12 12.76
CA GLU A 123 27.70 10.72 14.08
C GLU A 123 27.03 11.50 15.22
N GLU A 124 26.88 12.81 15.07
CA GLU A 124 26.20 13.71 16.01
C GLU A 124 24.73 13.30 16.25
N TYR A 125 23.99 12.97 15.19
CA TYR A 125 22.65 12.42 15.28
C TYR A 125 22.63 11.07 15.99
N GLN A 126 23.56 10.16 15.68
CA GLN A 126 23.65 8.86 16.36
C GLN A 126 23.95 9.00 17.86
N ILE A 127 24.78 9.96 18.25
CA ILE A 127 25.06 10.27 19.66
C ILE A 127 23.77 10.70 20.37
N LEU A 128 23.00 11.62 19.77
CA LEU A 128 21.71 12.07 20.31
C LEU A 128 20.69 10.93 20.40
N LEU A 129 20.58 10.11 19.36
CA LEU A 129 19.70 8.94 19.35
C LEU A 129 20.04 7.96 20.49
N ARG A 130 21.33 7.63 20.65
CA ARG A 130 21.80 6.75 21.73
C ARG A 130 21.58 7.36 23.11
N LYS A 131 21.71 8.68 23.27
CA LYS A 131 21.40 9.40 24.51
C LYS A 131 19.94 9.16 24.90
N TYR A 132 18.98 9.44 24.01
CA TYR A 132 17.56 9.30 24.32
C TYR A 132 17.11 7.84 24.50
N LEU A 133 17.72 6.90 23.77
CA LEU A 133 17.50 5.47 24.02
C LEU A 133 17.98 5.05 25.42
N LYS A 134 19.13 5.56 25.89
CA LYS A 134 19.64 5.31 27.25
C LYS A 134 18.77 5.94 28.33
N GLU A 135 18.06 7.01 28.02
CA GLU A 135 17.05 7.62 28.90
C GLU A 135 15.74 6.81 28.97
N GLY A 136 15.64 5.69 28.25
CA GLY A 136 14.51 4.76 28.29
C GLY A 136 13.36 5.13 27.35
N MET A 137 13.58 6.08 26.43
CA MET A 137 12.58 6.41 25.40
C MET A 137 12.38 5.24 24.42
N SER A 138 11.15 5.10 23.91
CA SER A 138 10.91 4.18 22.79
C SER A 138 11.66 4.65 21.55
N PHE A 139 11.98 3.74 20.62
CA PHE A 139 12.71 4.10 19.41
C PHE A 139 12.08 5.27 18.62
N PRO A 140 10.74 5.30 18.36
CA PRO A 140 10.12 6.44 17.70
C PRO A 140 10.28 7.76 18.47
N ALA A 141 10.13 7.73 19.80
CA ALA A 141 10.27 8.91 20.64
C ALA A 141 11.73 9.41 20.69
N ALA A 142 12.68 8.49 20.85
CA ALA A 142 14.11 8.79 20.83
C ALA A 142 14.54 9.39 19.49
N ARG A 143 14.03 8.84 18.37
CA ARG A 143 14.26 9.36 17.03
C ARG A 143 13.73 10.78 16.86
N ALA A 144 12.50 11.04 17.30
CA ALA A 144 11.90 12.37 17.21
C ALA A 144 12.70 13.42 18.00
N HIS A 145 13.14 13.09 19.22
CA HIS A 145 13.97 13.99 20.03
C HIS A 145 15.36 14.19 19.42
N ALA A 146 16.00 13.12 18.93
CA ALA A 146 17.31 13.21 18.29
C ALA A 146 17.28 14.10 17.03
N VAL A 147 16.24 13.98 16.20
CA VAL A 147 16.04 14.84 15.03
C VAL A 147 15.85 16.30 15.45
N LYS A 148 15.04 16.56 16.48
CA LYS A 148 14.78 17.91 16.97
C LYS A 148 16.04 18.61 17.48
N ASP A 149 16.89 17.89 18.21
CA ASP A 149 18.15 18.45 18.72
C ASP A 149 19.20 18.61 17.62
N TYR A 150 19.23 17.69 16.63
CA TYR A 150 20.20 17.73 15.53
C TYR A 150 19.85 18.78 14.47
N ALA A 151 18.57 18.93 14.15
CA ALA A 151 18.07 19.84 13.13
C ALA A 151 16.85 20.62 13.66
N PRO A 152 17.06 21.64 14.51
CA PRO A 152 15.98 22.39 15.17
C PRO A 152 15.01 23.11 14.23
N ASP A 153 15.46 23.40 13.00
CA ASP A 153 14.65 24.05 11.96
C ASP A 153 13.61 23.12 11.34
N LEU A 154 13.73 21.80 11.53
CA LEU A 154 12.75 20.83 11.05
C LEU A 154 11.58 20.75 12.04
N ALA A 155 10.36 20.82 11.49
CA ALA A 155 9.16 20.65 12.29
C ALA A 155 9.14 19.26 12.94
N SER A 156 8.89 19.20 14.24
CA SER A 156 8.95 17.94 15.01
C SER A 156 7.86 16.94 14.62
N ASP A 157 6.75 17.41 14.03
CA ASP A 157 5.59 16.62 13.62
C ASP A 157 5.78 15.89 12.28
N LEU A 158 6.90 16.11 11.58
CA LEU A 158 7.22 15.40 10.34
C LEU A 158 7.27 13.87 10.51
N LEU A 159 7.61 13.38 11.70
CA LEU A 159 7.66 11.96 12.03
C LEU A 159 6.34 11.40 12.59
N ASP A 160 5.37 12.26 12.89
CA ASP A 160 4.10 11.84 13.50
C ASP A 160 3.05 11.50 12.44
N ALA A 161 3.18 12.09 11.25
CA ALA A 161 2.21 11.96 10.19
C ALA A 161 2.55 10.81 9.22
N PRO A 162 1.58 9.95 8.87
CA PRO A 162 1.83 8.71 8.13
C PRO A 162 2.18 8.94 6.66
N ASN A 163 1.63 9.96 5.99
CA ASN A 163 2.02 10.24 4.61
C ASN A 163 3.40 10.91 4.55
N ASN A 164 3.75 11.75 5.54
CA ASN A 164 5.13 12.22 5.71
C ASN A 164 6.10 11.03 5.90
N LEU A 165 5.82 10.11 6.82
CA LEU A 165 6.66 8.92 7.05
C LEU A 165 6.83 8.07 5.78
N LEU A 166 5.75 7.87 5.03
CA LEU A 166 5.82 7.13 3.77
C LEU A 166 6.63 7.90 2.70
N GLY A 167 6.45 9.22 2.62
CA GLY A 167 7.26 10.13 1.80
C GLY A 167 8.75 10.02 2.12
N LEU A 168 9.12 10.04 3.40
CA LEU A 168 10.51 9.86 3.85
C LEU A 168 11.09 8.52 3.36
N GLU A 169 10.32 7.43 3.44
CA GLU A 169 10.80 6.13 2.95
C GLU A 169 10.94 6.10 1.42
N TYR A 170 10.12 6.85 0.67
CA TYR A 170 10.33 7.02 -0.78
C TYR A 170 11.62 7.79 -1.09
N LEU A 171 11.88 8.89 -0.39
CA LEU A 171 13.09 9.70 -0.58
C LEU A 171 14.35 8.89 -0.22
N LYS A 172 14.31 8.15 0.89
CA LYS A 172 15.38 7.20 1.28
C LYS A 172 15.58 6.12 0.21
N ALA A 173 14.50 5.58 -0.35
CA ALA A 173 14.58 4.58 -1.42
C ALA A 173 15.22 5.15 -2.70
N LEU A 174 14.82 6.35 -3.13
CA LEU A 174 15.41 7.05 -4.27
C LEU A 174 16.92 7.24 -4.09
N LYS A 175 17.33 7.70 -2.90
CA LYS A 175 18.74 7.92 -2.53
C LYS A 175 19.54 6.61 -2.56
N ARG A 176 19.05 5.55 -1.91
CA ARG A 176 19.71 4.23 -1.87
C ARG A 176 19.87 3.60 -3.26
N LEU A 177 18.93 3.86 -4.17
CA LEU A 177 18.99 3.37 -5.54
C LEU A 177 19.85 4.24 -6.46
N HIS A 178 20.38 5.37 -5.98
CA HIS A 178 21.00 6.40 -6.81
C HIS A 178 20.09 6.77 -8.01
N SER A 179 18.78 6.84 -7.75
CA SER A 179 17.77 7.05 -8.79
C SER A 179 17.82 8.48 -9.32
N THR A 180 17.59 8.63 -10.63
CA THR A 180 17.44 9.92 -11.30
C THR A 180 16.00 10.47 -11.25
N ILE A 181 15.06 9.71 -10.68
CA ILE A 181 13.66 10.13 -10.54
C ILE A 181 13.56 11.33 -9.59
N LEU A 182 12.93 12.40 -10.06
CA LEU A 182 12.74 13.63 -9.30
C LEU A 182 11.51 13.52 -8.38
N PRO A 183 11.65 13.67 -7.05
CA PRO A 183 10.51 13.62 -6.14
C PRO A 183 9.72 14.93 -6.14
N HIS A 184 8.41 14.82 -5.94
CA HIS A 184 7.47 15.90 -5.73
C HIS A 184 6.52 15.53 -4.60
N THR A 185 6.06 16.52 -3.84
CA THR A 185 5.01 16.31 -2.85
C THR A 185 3.84 17.26 -3.06
N ILE A 186 2.63 16.79 -2.73
CA ILE A 186 1.41 17.58 -2.70
C ILE A 186 0.89 17.61 -1.26
N GLN A 187 0.63 18.82 -0.75
CA GLN A 187 -0.01 18.97 0.54
C GLN A 187 -1.42 18.37 0.51
N ARG A 188 -1.74 17.53 1.48
CA ARG A 188 -3.08 16.95 1.61
C ARG A 188 -4.06 17.99 2.16
N GLU A 189 -4.98 18.45 1.32
CA GLU A 189 -6.13 19.24 1.76
C GLU A 189 -7.19 18.32 2.40
N GLY A 190 -7.11 18.10 3.72
CA GLY A 190 -8.18 17.47 4.48
C GLY A 190 -7.76 16.45 5.54
N ASN A 191 -8.20 16.74 6.77
CA ASN A 191 -8.28 15.97 8.01
C ASN A 191 -7.02 15.24 8.51
N ALA A 192 -6.61 15.64 9.72
CA ALA A 192 -5.78 14.84 10.61
C ALA A 192 -6.24 13.37 10.58
N TYR A 193 -5.27 12.46 10.66
CA TYR A 193 -5.31 11.03 10.35
C TYR A 193 -6.39 10.16 11.07
N HIS A 194 -7.39 10.75 11.75
CA HIS A 194 -8.40 10.05 12.55
C HIS A 194 -9.82 10.61 12.45
N ASP A 195 -10.11 11.53 11.52
CA ASP A 195 -11.49 12.03 11.41
C ASP A 195 -12.38 11.01 10.68
N THR A 196 -13.17 10.29 11.47
CA THR A 196 -14.13 9.27 11.03
C THR A 196 -15.44 9.88 10.53
N THR A 197 -15.54 11.22 10.51
CA THR A 197 -16.75 11.92 10.09
C THR A 197 -16.64 12.43 8.65
N VAL A 198 -17.54 11.94 7.79
CA VAL A 198 -17.76 12.50 6.45
C VAL A 198 -18.57 13.78 6.65
N THR A 199 -17.90 14.93 6.66
CA THR A 199 -18.55 16.25 6.71
C THR A 199 -18.84 16.76 5.29
N ASP A 200 -19.95 17.48 5.16
CA ASP A 200 -20.45 17.96 3.87
C ASP A 200 -19.42 18.87 3.16
N GLY A 201 -19.12 18.55 1.91
CA GLY A 201 -18.28 19.36 1.01
C GLY A 201 -16.77 19.11 1.03
N ARG A 202 -16.24 18.25 1.91
CA ARG A 202 -14.79 17.91 1.96
C ARG A 202 -14.52 16.48 1.49
N SER A 203 -13.33 16.24 0.92
CA SER A 203 -12.90 14.90 0.51
C SER A 203 -12.72 14.01 1.75
N ALA A 204 -13.50 12.94 1.86
CA ALA A 204 -13.37 11.95 2.93
C ALA A 204 -12.08 11.13 2.75
N SER A 205 -11.47 10.72 3.87
CA SER A 205 -10.35 9.78 3.83
C SER A 205 -10.83 8.41 3.35
N ALA A 206 -9.95 7.66 2.69
CA ALA A 206 -10.23 6.27 2.31
C ALA A 206 -10.70 5.42 3.50
N SER A 207 -10.12 5.63 4.69
CA SER A 207 -10.55 4.95 5.92
C SER A 207 -11.97 5.33 6.34
N GLY A 208 -12.34 6.62 6.28
CA GLY A 208 -13.71 7.05 6.58
C GLY A 208 -14.76 6.45 5.64
N ILE A 209 -14.43 6.32 4.34
CA ILE A 209 -15.30 5.65 3.37
C ILE A 209 -15.46 4.17 3.71
N ARG A 210 -14.35 3.46 3.99
CA ARG A 210 -14.39 2.04 4.38
C ARG A 210 -15.20 1.84 5.66
N ASP A 211 -14.97 2.65 6.69
CA ASP A 211 -15.71 2.57 7.95
C ASP A 211 -17.21 2.80 7.76
N SER A 212 -17.57 3.76 6.89
CA SER A 212 -18.97 4.01 6.55
C SER A 212 -19.60 2.82 5.84
N LEU A 213 -18.90 2.20 4.87
CA LEU A 213 -19.37 1.01 4.16
C LEU A 213 -19.50 -0.21 5.08
N MET A 214 -18.56 -0.39 6.02
CA MET A 214 -18.63 -1.45 7.02
C MET A 214 -19.85 -1.27 7.94
N LYS A 215 -20.09 -0.04 8.43
CA LYS A 215 -21.24 0.28 9.29
C LYS A 215 -22.57 0.17 8.55
N SER A 216 -22.61 0.53 7.27
CA SER A 216 -23.80 0.41 6.42
C SER A 216 -23.98 -0.97 5.80
N GLN A 217 -23.13 -1.95 6.15
CA GLN A 217 -23.16 -3.31 5.62
C GLN A 217 -23.17 -3.37 4.09
N GLY A 218 -22.42 -2.48 3.44
CA GLY A 218 -22.29 -2.43 1.98
C GLY A 218 -23.31 -1.54 1.26
N VAL A 219 -24.16 -0.81 1.99
CA VAL A 219 -25.05 0.19 1.39
C VAL A 219 -24.27 1.46 1.06
N PHE A 220 -24.31 1.91 -0.20
CA PHE A 220 -23.63 3.14 -0.62
C PHE A 220 -24.56 4.34 -0.38
N THR A 221 -24.45 4.93 0.80
CA THR A 221 -25.16 6.17 1.13
C THR A 221 -24.77 7.32 0.19
N ASP A 222 -25.62 8.33 0.05
CA ASP A 222 -25.33 9.54 -0.75
C ASP A 222 -23.99 10.18 -0.38
N ARG A 223 -23.64 10.18 0.92
CA ARG A 223 -22.35 10.66 1.41
C ARG A 223 -21.17 9.86 0.87
N ILE A 224 -21.28 8.54 0.75
CA ILE A 224 -20.25 7.70 0.13
C ILE A 224 -20.19 7.98 -1.36
N LEU A 225 -21.33 7.99 -2.05
CA LEU A 225 -21.41 8.20 -3.49
C LEU A 225 -20.79 9.54 -3.90
N GLN A 226 -20.99 10.60 -3.12
CA GLN A 226 -20.38 11.91 -3.35
C GLN A 226 -18.84 11.91 -3.27
N GLN A 227 -18.22 10.89 -2.67
CA GLN A 227 -16.76 10.80 -2.52
C GLN A 227 -16.10 9.97 -3.64
N LEU A 228 -16.90 9.22 -4.40
CA LEU A 228 -16.43 8.35 -5.48
C LEU A 228 -16.57 9.09 -6.81
N PRO A 229 -15.48 9.32 -7.57
CA PRO A 229 -15.55 9.98 -8.88
C PRO A 229 -16.38 9.22 -9.92
N PHE A 230 -16.40 7.89 -9.82
CA PHE A 230 -17.13 6.99 -10.71
C PHE A 230 -17.94 5.98 -9.89
N PRO A 231 -19.05 6.40 -9.26
CA PRO A 231 -19.87 5.52 -8.42
C PRO A 231 -20.43 4.31 -9.18
N GLU A 232 -20.60 4.45 -10.51
CA GLU A 232 -21.11 3.40 -11.37
C GLU A 232 -20.22 2.13 -11.40
N LEU A 233 -18.91 2.27 -11.13
CA LEU A 233 -17.99 1.12 -11.02
C LEU A 233 -18.29 0.24 -9.82
N TYR A 234 -18.99 0.78 -8.82
CA TYR A 234 -19.27 0.10 -7.56
C TYR A 234 -20.70 -0.41 -7.44
N LYS A 235 -21.54 -0.24 -8.48
CA LYS A 235 -22.95 -0.69 -8.48
C LYS A 235 -23.10 -2.17 -8.16
N ASP A 236 -22.19 -2.98 -8.68
CA ASP A 236 -22.18 -4.42 -8.43
C ASP A 236 -21.79 -4.77 -6.99
N TYR A 237 -21.39 -3.82 -6.15
CA TYR A 237 -21.11 -4.02 -4.72
C TYR A 237 -22.25 -3.54 -3.82
N GLU A 238 -23.30 -2.91 -4.37
CA GLU A 238 -24.41 -2.37 -3.59
C GLU A 238 -25.10 -3.46 -2.77
N GLY A 239 -25.20 -3.24 -1.46
CA GLY A 239 -25.83 -4.17 -0.52
C GLY A 239 -25.05 -5.46 -0.27
N LEU A 240 -23.86 -5.62 -0.86
CA LEU A 240 -22.98 -6.75 -0.59
C LEU A 240 -22.05 -6.46 0.59
N SER A 241 -21.85 -7.48 1.44
CA SER A 241 -20.92 -7.35 2.57
C SER A 241 -19.52 -6.93 2.08
N PRO A 242 -18.96 -5.82 2.60
CA PRO A 242 -17.63 -5.37 2.19
C PRO A 242 -16.56 -6.40 2.58
N VAL A 243 -15.57 -6.58 1.70
CA VAL A 243 -14.40 -7.41 2.03
C VAL A 243 -13.57 -6.71 3.10
N SER A 244 -13.25 -7.42 4.17
CA SER A 244 -12.38 -6.96 5.26
C SER A 244 -11.42 -8.07 5.68
N GLU A 245 -10.45 -7.77 6.55
CA GLU A 245 -9.58 -8.81 7.12
C GLU A 245 -10.37 -9.93 7.81
N ASN A 246 -11.54 -9.61 8.37
CA ASN A 246 -12.39 -10.58 9.05
C ASN A 246 -13.05 -11.57 8.10
N SER A 247 -13.21 -11.23 6.82
CA SER A 247 -13.62 -12.17 5.77
C SER A 247 -12.63 -13.34 5.60
N PHE A 248 -11.38 -13.17 6.07
CA PHE A 248 -10.31 -14.16 6.00
C PHE A 248 -10.05 -14.87 7.35
N SER A 249 -10.92 -14.67 8.36
CA SER A 249 -10.73 -15.24 9.70
C SER A 249 -10.67 -16.77 9.68
N LEU A 250 -11.62 -17.43 9.02
CA LEU A 250 -11.65 -18.89 8.95
C LEU A 250 -10.46 -19.46 8.14
N PRO A 251 -10.12 -18.93 6.94
CA PRO A 251 -8.89 -19.33 6.25
C PRO A 251 -7.62 -19.18 7.09
N LEU A 252 -7.47 -18.08 7.83
CA LEU A 252 -6.32 -17.86 8.72
C LEU A 252 -6.30 -18.88 9.86
N LEU A 253 -7.41 -19.10 10.54
CA LEU A 253 -7.50 -20.08 11.62
C LEU A 253 -7.16 -21.49 11.13
N GLN A 254 -7.71 -21.89 9.98
CA GLN A 254 -7.40 -23.19 9.38
C GLN A 254 -5.92 -23.32 9.03
N LYS A 255 -5.31 -22.28 8.44
CA LYS A 255 -3.88 -22.26 8.12
C LYS A 255 -3.03 -22.40 9.38
N LEU A 256 -3.35 -21.67 10.45
CA LEU A 256 -2.63 -21.73 11.72
C LEU A 256 -2.76 -23.12 12.37
N ARG A 257 -3.97 -23.71 12.42
CA ARG A 257 -4.19 -25.06 12.96
C ARG A 257 -3.46 -26.13 12.14
N ALA A 258 -3.40 -25.99 10.81
CA ALA A 258 -2.66 -26.91 9.95
C ALA A 258 -1.13 -26.82 10.15
N LEU A 259 -0.64 -25.66 10.60
CA LEU A 259 0.77 -25.40 10.92
C LEU A 259 1.08 -25.62 12.40
N GLN A 260 0.14 -26.15 13.19
CA GLN A 260 0.34 -26.33 14.63
C GLN A 260 1.65 -27.09 14.90
N ASP A 261 2.39 -26.61 15.89
CA ASP A 261 3.71 -27.10 16.29
C ASP A 261 4.85 -26.89 15.26
N GLN A 262 4.61 -26.11 14.20
CA GLN A 262 5.67 -25.67 13.28
C GLN A 262 6.17 -24.25 13.60
N PRO A 263 7.46 -23.97 13.38
CA PRO A 263 7.99 -22.62 13.50
C PRO A 263 7.34 -21.68 12.47
N LEU A 264 6.80 -20.56 12.93
CA LEU A 264 6.24 -19.51 12.06
C LEU A 264 7.30 -18.49 11.63
N GLU A 265 8.51 -18.57 12.15
CA GLU A 265 9.65 -17.70 11.83
C GLU A 265 10.10 -17.85 10.37
N GLN A 266 9.66 -18.91 9.68
CA GLN A 266 9.84 -19.09 8.23
C GLN A 266 9.00 -18.10 7.39
N TYR A 267 8.03 -17.41 7.98
CA TYR A 267 7.20 -16.42 7.31
C TYR A 267 7.77 -15.01 7.51
N PHE A 268 7.67 -14.20 6.47
CA PHE A 268 8.28 -12.88 6.45
C PHE A 268 7.70 -11.99 7.55
N GLY A 269 8.57 -11.41 8.39
CA GLY A 269 8.15 -10.51 9.46
C GLY A 269 7.55 -11.19 10.70
N VAL A 270 7.64 -12.53 10.81
CA VAL A 270 7.28 -13.24 12.05
C VAL A 270 8.53 -13.46 12.90
N SER A 271 8.57 -12.86 14.08
CA SER A 271 9.63 -13.12 15.08
C SER A 271 9.30 -14.34 15.94
N ALA A 272 10.31 -14.90 16.62
CA ALA A 272 10.09 -15.98 17.58
C ALA A 272 9.14 -15.58 18.73
N GLU A 273 9.21 -14.32 19.16
CA GLU A 273 8.28 -13.77 20.15
C GLU A 273 6.83 -13.81 19.63
N LEU A 274 6.60 -13.36 18.39
CA LEU A 274 5.26 -13.35 17.82
C LEU A 274 4.76 -14.77 17.55
N SER A 275 5.61 -15.67 17.05
CA SER A 275 5.34 -17.09 16.86
C SER A 275 4.83 -17.74 18.15
N ASN A 276 5.57 -17.57 19.26
CA ASN A 276 5.17 -18.08 20.57
C ASN A 276 3.84 -17.47 21.06
N ARG A 277 3.63 -16.17 20.85
CA ARG A 277 2.35 -15.51 21.22
C ARG A 277 1.18 -16.06 20.42
N ILE A 278 1.35 -16.32 19.12
CA ILE A 278 0.32 -16.91 18.26
C ILE A 278 -0.09 -18.27 18.82
N TRP A 279 0.85 -19.14 19.13
CA TRP A 279 0.55 -20.48 19.63
C TRP A 279 -0.10 -20.48 21.01
N ASN A 280 0.43 -19.69 21.95
CA ASN A 280 -0.10 -19.61 23.31
C ASN A 280 -1.52 -19.06 23.39
N ARG A 281 -2.00 -18.37 22.34
CA ARG A 281 -3.30 -17.69 22.32
C ARG A 281 -4.22 -18.19 21.22
N LEU A 282 -3.84 -19.23 20.48
CA LEU A 282 -4.59 -19.69 19.30
C LEU A 282 -6.03 -20.13 19.64
N ASP A 283 -6.25 -20.66 20.86
CA ASP A 283 -7.57 -21.05 21.34
C ASP A 283 -8.49 -19.86 21.66
N GLU A 284 -7.94 -18.65 21.79
CA GLU A 284 -8.68 -17.39 21.95
C GLU A 284 -9.02 -16.72 20.61
N PHE A 285 -8.73 -17.37 19.47
CA PHE A 285 -8.97 -16.81 18.14
C PHE A 285 -10.48 -16.60 17.90
N SER A 286 -10.89 -15.34 17.76
CA SER A 286 -12.29 -14.97 17.46
C SER A 286 -12.49 -14.47 16.03
N SER A 287 -11.52 -13.73 15.50
CA SER A 287 -11.51 -13.14 14.16
C SER A 287 -10.10 -12.69 13.82
N PHE A 288 -9.81 -12.41 12.54
CA PHE A 288 -8.53 -11.86 12.13
C PHE A 288 -8.20 -10.58 12.93
N SER A 289 -9.12 -9.61 12.95
CA SER A 289 -8.92 -8.34 13.65
C SER A 289 -8.80 -8.55 15.15
N GLY A 290 -9.68 -9.35 15.76
CA GLY A 290 -9.66 -9.64 17.19
C GLY A 290 -8.37 -10.33 17.63
N PHE A 291 -7.87 -11.27 16.84
CA PHE A 291 -6.60 -11.94 17.11
C PHE A 291 -5.41 -11.01 16.93
N THR A 292 -5.44 -10.12 15.94
CA THR A 292 -4.42 -9.07 15.78
C THR A 292 -4.35 -8.17 17.03
N ASP A 293 -5.51 -7.77 17.56
CA ASP A 293 -5.61 -6.95 18.77
C ASP A 293 -5.19 -7.69 20.04
N LEU A 294 -5.38 -9.01 20.09
CA LEU A 294 -4.93 -9.89 21.15
C LEU A 294 -3.39 -10.04 21.18
N LEU A 295 -2.77 -10.07 20.00
CA LEU A 295 -1.35 -10.35 19.85
C LEU A 295 -0.46 -9.11 19.97
N LYS A 296 -0.97 -7.91 19.69
CA LYS A 296 -0.18 -6.66 19.76
C LYS A 296 0.43 -6.45 21.16
N THR A 297 1.60 -5.82 21.18
CA THR A 297 2.28 -5.38 22.41
C THR A 297 2.66 -3.91 22.29
N ARG A 298 3.41 -3.36 23.26
CA ARG A 298 3.96 -2.01 23.15
C ARG A 298 5.06 -1.97 22.08
N GLU A 299 5.77 -3.06 21.91
CA GLU A 299 6.89 -3.24 20.99
C GLU A 299 6.44 -3.75 19.60
N LEU A 300 5.33 -4.50 19.54
CA LEU A 300 4.73 -5.01 18.30
C LEU A 300 3.44 -4.24 17.95
N THR A 301 3.56 -3.33 16.98
CA THR A 301 2.41 -2.56 16.49
C THR A 301 1.33 -3.46 15.89
N ARG A 302 0.06 -3.05 16.00
CA ARG A 302 -1.09 -3.75 15.40
C ARG A 302 -0.88 -4.03 13.91
N THR A 303 -0.35 -3.07 13.15
CA THR A 303 -0.09 -3.22 11.71
C THR A 303 1.01 -4.24 11.41
N SER A 304 2.07 -4.29 12.23
CA SER A 304 3.10 -5.33 12.10
C SER A 304 2.54 -6.73 12.34
N VAL A 305 1.69 -6.89 13.36
CA VAL A 305 1.00 -8.16 13.62
C VAL A 305 0.07 -8.53 12.47
N SER A 306 -0.73 -7.58 11.97
CA SER A 306 -1.66 -7.81 10.85
C SER A 306 -0.92 -8.29 9.60
N ARG A 307 0.21 -7.64 9.24
CA ARG A 307 1.07 -8.07 8.13
C ARG A 307 1.63 -9.47 8.34
N ALA A 308 2.14 -9.77 9.53
CA ALA A 308 2.72 -11.07 9.85
C ALA A 308 1.68 -12.20 9.72
N LEU A 309 0.47 -12.01 10.27
CA LEU A 309 -0.63 -12.97 10.10
C LEU A 309 -1.04 -13.12 8.63
N LEU A 310 -1.05 -12.02 7.87
CA LEU A 310 -1.33 -12.07 6.45
C LEU A 310 -0.23 -12.82 5.68
N HIS A 311 1.04 -12.64 6.02
CA HIS A 311 2.14 -13.39 5.39
C HIS A 311 2.06 -14.89 5.66
N VAL A 312 1.65 -15.30 6.88
CA VAL A 312 1.35 -16.71 7.18
C VAL A 312 0.20 -17.23 6.31
N LEU A 313 -0.89 -16.46 6.20
CA LEU A 313 -2.05 -16.83 5.38
C LEU A 313 -1.69 -16.98 3.89
N LEU A 314 -0.86 -16.07 3.37
CA LEU A 314 -0.47 -15.98 1.97
C LEU A 314 0.79 -16.79 1.61
N ASP A 315 1.38 -17.50 2.57
CA ASP A 315 2.66 -18.23 2.42
C ASP A 315 3.81 -17.34 1.91
N VAL A 316 3.85 -16.08 2.39
CA VAL A 316 4.92 -15.13 2.09
C VAL A 316 6.08 -15.37 3.06
N ARG A 317 7.15 -15.99 2.55
CA ARG A 317 8.32 -16.39 3.35
C ARG A 317 9.44 -15.36 3.37
N GLU A 318 9.57 -14.60 2.31
CA GLU A 318 10.62 -13.61 2.15
C GLU A 318 10.12 -12.36 1.42
N TYR A 319 10.84 -11.26 1.61
CA TYR A 319 10.68 -10.08 0.77
C TYR A 319 11.15 -10.41 -0.65
N LYS A 320 10.28 -10.20 -1.63
CA LYS A 320 10.57 -10.43 -3.05
C LYS A 320 10.16 -9.21 -3.88
N PRO A 321 11.13 -8.45 -4.45
CA PRO A 321 10.82 -7.31 -5.31
C PRO A 321 10.17 -7.78 -6.63
N ALA A 322 9.67 -6.81 -7.41
CA ALA A 322 9.07 -7.10 -8.71
C ALA A 322 10.08 -7.79 -9.64
N SER A 323 9.64 -8.88 -10.25
CA SER A 323 10.37 -9.60 -11.30
C SER A 323 9.77 -9.39 -12.69
N VAL A 324 8.60 -8.74 -12.76
CA VAL A 324 7.81 -8.49 -13.97
C VAL A 324 7.03 -7.19 -13.80
N PHE A 325 6.71 -6.51 -14.90
CA PHE A 325 5.71 -5.45 -14.94
C PHE A 325 4.34 -6.07 -15.26
N ARG A 326 3.58 -6.44 -14.23
CA ARG A 326 2.21 -6.93 -14.42
C ARG A 326 1.27 -5.75 -14.67
N VAL A 327 0.74 -5.67 -15.88
CA VAL A 327 -0.16 -4.60 -16.32
C VAL A 327 -1.59 -4.95 -15.91
N LEU A 328 -2.19 -4.14 -15.03
CA LEU A 328 -3.61 -4.24 -14.69
C LEU A 328 -4.49 -3.55 -15.74
N GLY A 329 -3.98 -2.47 -16.34
CA GLY A 329 -4.63 -1.80 -17.45
C GLY A 329 -3.94 -0.52 -17.88
N PHE A 330 -4.38 0.01 -19.03
CA PHE A 330 -3.85 1.24 -19.61
C PHE A 330 -4.93 1.99 -20.40
N ARG A 331 -4.71 3.29 -20.65
CA ARG A 331 -5.53 4.09 -21.55
C ARG A 331 -5.14 3.84 -23.00
N LYS A 332 -6.11 3.64 -23.89
CA LYS A 332 -5.85 3.38 -25.32
C LYS A 332 -5.02 4.48 -25.98
N SER A 333 -5.23 5.74 -25.60
CA SER A 333 -4.44 6.90 -26.05
C SER A 333 -2.95 6.83 -25.66
N SER A 334 -2.63 6.02 -24.66
CA SER A 334 -1.31 5.95 -24.02
C SER A 334 -0.62 4.61 -24.27
N ALA A 335 -1.08 3.86 -25.29
CA ALA A 335 -0.52 2.58 -25.70
C ALA A 335 0.99 2.62 -25.99
N ILE A 336 1.53 3.79 -26.35
CA ILE A 336 2.96 4.00 -26.52
C ILE A 336 3.76 3.65 -25.27
N LEU A 337 3.21 3.84 -24.06
CA LEU A 337 3.87 3.49 -22.80
C LEU A 337 4.23 2.00 -22.70
N LEU A 338 3.42 1.10 -23.25
CA LEU A 338 3.74 -0.33 -23.24
C LEU A 338 4.95 -0.64 -24.12
N LYS A 339 5.09 0.07 -25.24
CA LYS A 339 6.24 -0.05 -26.14
C LYS A 339 7.50 0.50 -25.47
N GLU A 340 7.41 1.69 -24.89
CA GLU A 340 8.52 2.34 -24.17
C GLU A 340 8.96 1.51 -22.96
N LEU A 341 8.01 0.99 -22.19
CA LEU A 341 8.29 0.10 -21.06
C LEU A 341 8.98 -1.20 -21.50
N SER A 342 8.60 -1.76 -22.64
CA SER A 342 9.25 -2.96 -23.18
C SER A 342 10.64 -2.68 -23.75
N ALA A 343 10.89 -1.46 -24.23
CA ALA A 343 12.15 -1.06 -24.83
C ALA A 343 13.21 -0.62 -23.80
N HIS A 344 12.77 0.04 -22.72
CA HIS A 344 13.64 0.66 -21.73
C HIS A 344 13.57 0.02 -20.34
N GLY A 345 12.50 -0.70 -20.04
CA GLY A 345 12.34 -1.39 -18.76
C GLY A 345 13.26 -2.60 -18.64
N ASN A 346 13.70 -2.88 -17.42
CA ASN A 346 14.61 -4.00 -17.12
C ASN A 346 13.88 -5.29 -16.66
N LEU A 347 12.55 -5.28 -16.61
CA LEU A 347 11.71 -6.44 -16.29
C LEU A 347 10.80 -6.81 -17.47
N PRO A 348 10.42 -8.10 -17.63
CA PRO A 348 9.43 -8.51 -18.62
C PRO A 348 8.06 -7.87 -18.37
N VAL A 349 7.40 -7.41 -19.43
CA VAL A 349 6.04 -6.87 -19.37
C VAL A 349 5.03 -8.00 -19.54
N ILE A 350 4.09 -8.12 -18.60
CA ILE A 350 3.03 -9.13 -18.62
C ILE A 350 1.67 -8.44 -18.77
N THR A 351 1.03 -8.66 -19.91
CA THR A 351 -0.33 -8.21 -20.25
C THR A 351 -1.36 -9.35 -20.25
N SER A 352 -0.88 -10.61 -20.26
CA SER A 352 -1.70 -11.82 -20.19
C SER A 352 -0.99 -12.89 -19.36
N LEU A 353 -1.63 -13.32 -18.27
CA LEU A 353 -1.06 -14.32 -17.35
C LEU A 353 -1.01 -15.71 -17.99
N SER A 354 -1.99 -16.04 -18.84
CA SER A 354 -2.04 -17.33 -19.54
C SER A 354 -0.90 -17.45 -20.56
N GLN A 355 -0.60 -16.37 -21.30
CA GLN A 355 0.52 -16.36 -22.25
C GLN A 355 1.88 -16.31 -21.57
N ALA A 356 1.99 -15.64 -20.43
CA ALA A 356 3.23 -15.54 -19.68
C ALA A 356 3.62 -16.83 -18.93
N GLY A 357 2.74 -17.83 -18.86
CA GLY A 357 3.04 -19.11 -18.22
C GLY A 357 3.26 -19.01 -16.71
N ILE A 358 2.66 -18.01 -16.05
CA ILE A 358 2.83 -17.82 -14.60
C ILE A 358 2.31 -19.07 -13.86
N PRO A 359 3.12 -19.74 -13.01
CA PRO A 359 2.70 -20.92 -12.27
C PRO A 359 1.50 -20.65 -11.34
N PRO A 360 0.55 -21.58 -11.18
CA PRO A 360 -0.62 -21.38 -10.31
C PRO A 360 -0.29 -21.02 -8.86
N LYS A 361 0.85 -21.50 -8.34
CA LYS A 361 1.35 -21.17 -7.00
C LYS A 361 1.63 -19.67 -6.82
N GLU A 362 2.04 -18.98 -7.88
CA GLU A 362 2.33 -17.54 -7.82
C GLU A 362 1.04 -16.69 -7.81
N LEU A 363 -0.10 -17.30 -8.17
CA LEU A 363 -1.43 -16.69 -8.10
C LEU A 363 -2.20 -17.11 -6.84
N TYR A 364 -1.58 -17.79 -5.88
CA TYR A 364 -2.25 -18.23 -4.65
C TYR A 364 -2.96 -17.08 -3.92
N ALA A 365 -2.29 -15.93 -3.77
CA ALA A 365 -2.89 -14.75 -3.15
C ALA A 365 -4.11 -14.22 -3.92
N ASP A 366 -4.04 -14.15 -5.25
CA ASP A 366 -5.17 -13.72 -6.09
C ASP A 366 -6.34 -14.71 -5.99
N HIS A 367 -6.06 -16.01 -6.03
CA HIS A 367 -7.06 -17.06 -5.90
C HIS A 367 -7.73 -17.06 -4.52
N LEU A 368 -6.97 -16.88 -3.44
CA LEU A 368 -7.54 -16.81 -2.09
C LEU A 368 -8.46 -15.60 -1.95
N TYR A 369 -8.04 -14.42 -2.42
CA TYR A 369 -8.86 -13.22 -2.40
C TYR A 369 -10.17 -13.41 -3.17
N GLU A 370 -10.08 -13.89 -4.41
CA GLU A 370 -11.26 -14.16 -5.25
C GLU A 370 -12.17 -15.22 -4.64
N SER A 371 -11.62 -16.28 -4.03
CA SER A 371 -12.41 -17.32 -3.37
C SER A 371 -13.21 -16.75 -2.21
N VAL A 372 -12.58 -15.99 -1.32
CA VAL A 372 -13.26 -15.33 -0.20
C VAL A 372 -14.29 -14.33 -0.70
N ARG A 373 -13.95 -13.48 -1.68
CA ARG A 373 -14.86 -12.47 -2.23
C ARG A 373 -16.08 -13.12 -2.89
N SER A 374 -15.86 -14.12 -3.74
CA SER A 374 -16.93 -14.80 -4.48
C SER A 374 -17.92 -15.50 -3.54
N LEU A 375 -17.43 -16.19 -2.49
CA LEU A 375 -18.28 -16.78 -1.45
C LEU A 375 -19.03 -15.72 -0.64
N LEU A 376 -18.34 -14.67 -0.19
CA LEU A 376 -18.95 -13.57 0.58
C LEU A 376 -20.08 -12.89 -0.20
N HIS A 377 -19.93 -12.78 -1.52
CA HIS A 377 -20.86 -12.08 -2.41
C HIS A 377 -21.88 -13.00 -3.06
N GLY A 378 -21.82 -14.32 -2.84
CA GLY A 378 -22.70 -15.29 -3.50
C GLY A 378 -22.53 -15.32 -5.02
N ARG A 379 -21.31 -15.07 -5.52
CA ARG A 379 -21.00 -14.98 -6.95
C ARG A 379 -20.05 -16.10 -7.39
N PRO A 380 -20.03 -16.46 -8.69
CA PRO A 380 -19.05 -17.41 -9.20
C PRO A 380 -17.62 -16.89 -9.10
N PHE A 381 -16.68 -17.79 -8.79
CA PHE A 381 -15.24 -17.53 -8.79
C PHE A 381 -14.74 -17.08 -10.17
N GLN A 382 -14.08 -15.92 -10.23
CA GLN A 382 -13.48 -15.41 -11.46
C GLN A 382 -11.99 -15.77 -11.53
N ASN A 383 -11.65 -16.75 -12.37
CA ASN A 383 -10.27 -17.20 -12.50
C ASN A 383 -9.35 -16.10 -13.07
N GLU A 384 -8.25 -15.84 -12.36
CA GLU A 384 -7.31 -14.77 -12.66
C GLU A 384 -6.64 -14.92 -14.05
N TYR A 385 -6.38 -16.14 -14.53
CA TYR A 385 -5.86 -16.38 -15.89
C TYR A 385 -6.81 -15.95 -17.01
N ARG A 386 -8.12 -15.89 -16.71
CA ARG A 386 -9.15 -15.48 -17.67
C ARG A 386 -9.45 -13.99 -17.58
N ARG A 387 -8.95 -13.28 -16.56
CA ARG A 387 -9.09 -11.84 -16.47
C ARG A 387 -8.22 -11.17 -17.52
N LYS A 388 -8.83 -10.26 -18.27
CA LYS A 388 -8.15 -9.45 -19.27
C LYS A 388 -7.66 -8.16 -18.60
N MET A 389 -6.51 -7.66 -19.03
CA MET A 389 -6.11 -6.29 -18.69
C MET A 389 -7.17 -5.28 -19.14
N LEU A 390 -7.31 -4.19 -18.41
CA LEU A 390 -8.25 -3.12 -18.74
C LEU A 390 -7.69 -2.27 -19.87
N VAL A 391 -8.53 -1.94 -20.85
CA VAL A 391 -8.24 -0.98 -21.92
C VAL A 391 -9.36 0.05 -21.89
N ILE A 392 -9.03 1.25 -21.40
CA ILE A 392 -9.97 2.37 -21.23
C ILE A 392 -9.82 3.39 -22.35
#